data_AF-A0A2L2XRD4-F1
#
_entry.id   AF-A0A2L2XRD4-F1
#
_cell.length_a   1.000
_cell.length_b   1.000
_cell.length_c   1.000
_cell.angle_alpha   90.00
_cell.angle_beta   90.00
_cell.angle_gamma   90.00
#
_symmetry.space_group_name_H-M   'P 1'
#
loop_
_entity.id
_entity.type
_entity.pdbx_description
1 polymer ?
#
loop_
_entity_poly.entity_id
_entity_poly.type
_entity_poly.pdbx_seq_one_letter_code
_entity_poly.pdbx_strand_id
1 'polypeptide(L)'
;MLEQIEEVSIDLWLSYKNLVKELMPSAEVVADRFHVMKQINQELDEQRKAEKRAVEAQKNKKQKAEKEARLEVLKRSKYSLLKNEKDGSSLLGMVR
;
A
#
# COMPACT_ATOMS: atom_id res chain seq x y z
N MET A 1 -20.96 -45.32 -12.01
CA MET A 1 -20.76 -44.56 -10.75
C MET A 1 -20.61 -43.07 -11.01
N LEU A 2 -19.76 -42.65 -11.97
CA LEU A 2 -19.57 -41.22 -12.28
C LEU A 2 -20.82 -40.53 -12.88
N GLU A 3 -21.72 -41.30 -13.48
CA GLU A 3 -22.98 -40.81 -14.10
C GLU A 3 -24.01 -40.26 -13.09
N GLN A 4 -23.84 -40.51 -11.80
CA GLN A 4 -24.73 -40.00 -10.74
C GLN A 4 -24.27 -38.64 -10.17
N ILE A 5 -23.11 -38.15 -10.61
CA ILE A 5 -22.56 -36.88 -10.15
C ILE A 5 -23.25 -35.77 -10.94
N GLU A 6 -23.99 -34.92 -10.22
CA GLU A 6 -24.71 -33.78 -10.81
C GLU A 6 -23.83 -32.53 -10.92
N GLU A 7 -22.92 -32.32 -9.97
CA GLU A 7 -22.10 -31.10 -9.91
C GLU A 7 -20.67 -31.41 -9.44
N VAL A 8 -19.69 -30.73 -10.04
CA VAL A 8 -18.29 -30.77 -9.63
C VAL A 8 -17.77 -29.35 -9.48
N SER A 9 -17.38 -28.99 -8.26
CA SER A 9 -16.62 -27.76 -8.00
C SER A 9 -15.15 -27.99 -8.34
N ILE A 10 -14.59 -27.19 -9.25
CA ILE A 10 -13.19 -27.26 -9.66
C ILE A 10 -12.47 -25.92 -9.52
N ASP A 11 -11.15 -25.99 -9.40
CA ASP A 11 -10.29 -24.84 -9.59
C ASP A 11 -10.43 -24.29 -11.02
N LEU A 12 -10.08 -23.01 -11.20
CA LEU A 12 -10.18 -22.29 -12.49
C LEU A 12 -9.17 -22.75 -13.55
N TRP A 13 -8.67 -23.99 -13.47
CA TRP A 13 -7.69 -24.53 -14.41
C TRP A 13 -8.36 -25.26 -15.57
N LEU A 14 -8.09 -24.78 -16.79
CA LEU A 14 -8.72 -25.25 -18.01
C LEU A 14 -8.51 -26.75 -18.27
N SER A 15 -7.31 -27.28 -17.97
CA SER A 15 -7.01 -28.70 -18.18
C SER A 15 -7.90 -29.60 -17.32
N TYR A 16 -8.16 -29.21 -16.07
CA TYR A 16 -9.06 -29.95 -15.17
C TYR A 16 -10.51 -29.87 -15.63
N LYS A 17 -10.95 -28.70 -16.10
CA LYS A 17 -12.27 -28.55 -16.72
C LYS A 17 -12.48 -29.51 -17.89
N ASN A 18 -11.48 -29.65 -18.75
CA ASN A 18 -11.55 -30.54 -19.90
C ASN A 18 -11.60 -32.01 -19.46
N LEU A 19 -10.78 -32.40 -18.49
CA LEU A 19 -10.79 -33.74 -17.92
C LEU A 19 -12.15 -34.11 -17.30
N VAL A 20 -12.76 -33.18 -16.55
CA VAL A 20 -14.08 -33.40 -15.95
C VAL A 20 -15.16 -33.56 -17.02
N LYS A 21 -15.10 -32.80 -18.11
CA LYS A 21 -16.02 -32.96 -19.25
C LYS A 21 -15.88 -34.31 -19.96
N GLU A 22 -14.66 -34.85 -20.03
CA GLU A 22 -14.41 -36.17 -20.62
C GLU A 22 -14.89 -37.32 -19.72
N LEU A 23 -14.65 -37.21 -18.41
CA LEU A 23 -14.97 -38.27 -17.45
C LEU A 23 -16.41 -38.24 -16.92
N MET A 24 -17.01 -37.05 -16.85
CA MET A 24 -18.32 -36.77 -16.26
C MET A 24 -19.10 -35.76 -17.13
N PRO A 25 -19.49 -36.14 -18.36
CA PRO A 25 -20.15 -35.23 -19.30
C PRO A 25 -21.52 -34.74 -18.83
N SER A 26 -22.15 -35.47 -17.89
CA SER A 26 -23.44 -35.13 -17.29
C SER A 26 -23.34 -34.15 -16.12
N ALA A 27 -22.14 -33.95 -15.56
CA ALA A 27 -21.95 -33.12 -14.37
C ALA A 27 -21.77 -31.64 -14.75
N GLU A 28 -22.43 -30.75 -14.01
CA GLU A 28 -22.22 -29.32 -14.10
C GLU A 28 -20.86 -28.94 -13.47
N VAL A 29 -20.08 -28.14 -14.20
CA VAL A 29 -18.76 -27.70 -13.74
C VAL A 29 -18.88 -26.31 -13.13
N VAL A 30 -18.71 -26.24 -11.82
CA VAL A 30 -18.80 -24.99 -11.04
C VAL A 30 -17.42 -24.54 -10.59
N ALA A 31 -17.20 -23.23 -10.57
CA ALA A 31 -15.94 -22.65 -10.11
C ALA A 31 -15.83 -22.70 -8.59
N ASP A 32 -14.67 -23.10 -8.07
CA ASP A 32 -14.40 -23.10 -6.63
C ASP A 32 -14.48 -21.67 -6.08
N ARG A 33 -15.46 -21.47 -5.19
CA ARG A 33 -15.71 -20.21 -4.48
C ARG A 33 -14.47 -19.70 -3.75
N PHE A 34 -13.64 -20.55 -3.15
CA PHE A 34 -12.47 -20.09 -2.39
C PHE A 34 -11.41 -19.46 -3.30
N HIS A 35 -11.15 -20.09 -4.44
CA HIS A 35 -10.19 -19.59 -5.42
C HIS A 35 -10.65 -18.28 -6.05
N VAL A 36 -11.94 -18.19 -6.41
CA VAL A 36 -12.55 -16.97 -6.94
C VAL A 36 -12.46 -15.83 -5.91
N MET A 37 -12.88 -16.08 -4.67
CA MET A 37 -12.85 -15.05 -3.62
C MET A 37 -11.43 -14.61 -3.28
N LYS A 38 -10.45 -15.52 -3.32
CA LYS A 38 -9.04 -15.19 -3.09
C LYS A 38 -8.52 -14.23 -4.17
N GLN A 39 -8.78 -14.48 -5.44
CA GLN A 39 -8.36 -13.61 -6.54
C GLN A 39 -9.00 -12.22 -6.42
N ILE A 40 -10.31 -12.15 -6.19
CA ILE A 40 -11.03 -10.89 -6.01
C ILE A 40 -10.45 -10.09 -4.84
N ASN A 41 -10.24 -10.73 -3.69
CA ASN A 41 -9.71 -10.07 -2.50
C ASN A 41 -8.29 -9.54 -2.73
N GLN A 42 -7.44 -10.28 -3.44
CA GLN A 42 -6.09 -9.84 -3.77
C GLN A 42 -6.10 -8.56 -4.60
N GLU A 43 -6.90 -8.54 -5.66
CA GLU A 43 -6.98 -7.40 -6.57
C GLU A 43 -7.58 -6.16 -5.89
N LEU A 44 -8.63 -6.35 -5.09
CA LEU A 44 -9.20 -5.27 -4.26
C LEU A 44 -8.19 -4.73 -3.24
N ASP A 45 -7.41 -5.60 -2.60
CA ASP A 45 -6.40 -5.16 -1.64
C ASP A 45 -5.24 -4.41 -2.29
N GLU A 46 -4.85 -4.79 -3.51
CA GLU A 46 -3.83 -4.09 -4.28
C GLU A 46 -4.27 -2.66 -4.63
N GLN A 47 -5.48 -2.50 -5.15
CA GLN A 47 -6.04 -1.18 -5.45
C GLN A 47 -6.18 -0.33 -4.20
N ARG A 48 -6.73 -0.90 -3.11
CA ARG A 48 -6.86 -0.22 -1.83
C ARG A 48 -5.50 0.26 -1.28
N LYS A 49 -4.47 -0.57 -1.38
CA LYS A 49 -3.09 -0.20 -0.98
C LYS A 49 -2.52 0.90 -1.86
N ALA A 50 -2.75 0.85 -3.17
CA ALA A 50 -2.28 1.87 -4.11
C ALA A 50 -2.91 3.23 -3.81
N GLU A 51 -4.23 3.29 -3.63
CA GLU A 51 -4.94 4.51 -3.28
C GLU A 51 -4.49 5.08 -1.94
N LYS A 52 -4.37 4.22 -0.91
CA LYS A 52 -3.89 4.64 0.41
C LYS A 52 -2.50 5.28 0.32
N ARG A 53 -1.56 4.66 -0.42
CA ARG A 53 -0.22 5.23 -0.64
C ARG A 53 -0.27 6.56 -1.36
N ALA A 54 -1.15 6.71 -2.36
CA ALA A 54 -1.31 7.98 -3.08
C ALA A 54 -1.79 9.11 -2.17
N VAL A 55 -2.79 8.84 -1.32
CA VAL A 55 -3.31 9.82 -0.34
C VAL A 55 -2.24 10.17 0.70
N GLU A 56 -1.52 9.19 1.23
CA GLU A 56 -0.44 9.42 2.19
C GLU A 56 0.71 10.23 1.58
N ALA A 57 1.09 9.94 0.33
CA ALA A 57 2.10 10.70 -0.39
C ALA A 57 1.68 12.17 -0.59
N GLN A 58 0.41 12.44 -0.93
CA GLN A 58 -0.11 13.80 -1.04
C GLN A 58 -0.10 14.53 0.31
N LYS A 59 -0.53 13.87 1.40
CA LYS A 59 -0.48 14.44 2.75
C LYS A 59 0.95 14.79 3.16
N ASN A 60 1.90 13.88 2.91
CA ASN A 60 3.31 14.08 3.24
C ASN A 60 3.92 15.23 2.43
N LYS A 61 3.60 15.33 1.13
CA LYS A 61 4.03 16.46 0.28
C LYS A 61 3.50 17.80 0.82
N LYS A 62 2.21 17.85 1.19
CA LYS A 62 1.59 19.07 1.76
C LYS A 62 2.25 19.48 3.08
N GLN A 63 2.46 18.52 3.99
CA GLN A 63 3.12 18.78 5.27
C GLN A 63 4.58 19.25 5.09
N LYS A 64 5.30 18.68 4.14
CA LYS A 64 6.68 19.10 3.82
C LYS A 64 6.71 20.54 3.31
N ALA A 65 5.84 20.87 2.35
CA ALA A 65 5.72 22.23 1.82
C ALA A 65 5.36 23.25 2.90
N GLU A 66 4.46 22.92 3.82
CA GLU A 66 4.09 23.79 4.93
C GLU A 66 5.24 24.03 5.92
N LYS A 67 6.01 22.98 6.23
CA LYS A 67 7.22 23.11 7.07
C LYS A 67 8.28 23.99 6.40
N GLU A 68 8.52 23.81 5.10
CA GLU A 68 9.46 24.63 4.34
C GLU A 68 9.02 26.10 4.28
N ALA A 69 7.74 26.37 4.05
CA ALA A 69 7.19 27.72 4.06
C ALA A 69 7.36 28.39 5.44
N ARG A 70 7.07 27.69 6.54
CA ARG A 70 7.28 28.20 7.90
C ARG A 70 8.75 28.49 8.18
N LEU A 71 9.65 27.60 7.74
CA LEU A 71 11.09 27.78 7.91
C LEU A 71 11.60 29.02 7.15
N GLU A 72 11.12 29.25 5.92
CA GLU A 72 11.47 30.43 5.14
C GLU A 72 10.98 31.73 5.79
N VAL A 73 9.75 31.74 6.32
CA VAL A 73 9.24 32.89 7.09
C VAL A 73 10.10 33.15 8.32
N LEU A 74 10.46 32.10 9.06
CA LEU A 74 11.32 32.24 10.24
C LEU A 74 12.69 32.82 9.86
N LYS A 75 13.36 32.29 8.82
CA LYS A 75 14.65 32.81 8.34
C LYS A 75 14.61 34.29 7.96
N ARG A 76 13.51 34.75 7.35
CA ARG A 76 13.34 36.15 6.92
C ARG A 76 12.90 37.08 8.05
N SER A 77 12.46 36.56 9.18
CA SER A 77 12.08 37.40 10.31
C SER A 77 13.32 38.09 10.90
N LYS A 78 13.20 39.41 11.13
CA LYS A 78 14.27 40.37 11.49
C LYS A 78 15.13 39.97 12.72
N TYR A 79 14.67 39.03 13.52
CA TYR A 79 15.26 38.63 14.80
C TYR A 79 15.41 37.11 14.98
N SER A 80 15.27 36.30 13.92
CA SER A 80 15.32 34.82 14.07
C SER A 80 16.67 34.29 14.55
N LEU A 81 17.72 35.06 14.31
CA LEU A 81 19.06 34.86 14.84
C LEU A 81 19.55 36.25 15.24
N LEU A 82 19.28 36.67 16.48
CA LEU A 82 20.24 37.56 17.15
C LEU A 82 21.55 36.77 17.17
N LYS A 83 22.33 36.95 16.09
CA LYS A 83 23.68 36.46 15.92
C LYS A 83 24.46 36.93 17.15
N ASN A 84 24.99 35.99 17.93
CA ASN A 84 26.15 36.28 18.77
C ASN A 84 27.30 36.59 17.82
N GLU A 85 27.46 37.87 17.46
CA GLU A 85 28.41 38.30 16.44
C GLU A 85 29.85 38.41 16.99
N LYS A 86 30.12 38.28 18.30
CA LYS A 86 31.47 38.49 18.86
C LYS A 86 31.95 37.68 20.10
N ASP A 87 31.23 36.70 20.66
CA ASP A 87 31.63 36.08 21.95
C ASP A 87 31.85 34.55 21.89
N GLY A 88 32.58 34.07 20.89
CA GLY A 88 32.94 32.64 20.75
C GLY A 88 34.33 32.27 21.24
N SER A 89 35.11 33.21 21.77
CA SER A 89 36.50 32.98 22.21
C SER A 89 36.72 33.04 23.73
N SER A 90 35.67 33.22 24.56
CA SER A 90 35.84 33.41 26.01
C SER A 90 35.14 32.38 26.91
N LEU A 91 34.31 31.48 26.37
CA LEU A 91 33.59 30.50 27.21
C LEU A 91 34.30 29.14 27.37
N LEU A 92 35.54 29.00 26.88
CA LEU A 92 36.40 27.82 27.13
C LEU A 92 37.34 28.00 28.34
N GLY A 93 37.18 29.07 29.13
CA GLY A 93 38.12 29.44 30.20
C GLY A 93 37.63 29.30 31.64
N MET A 94 36.35 28.97 31.90
CA MET A 94 35.81 28.88 33.28
C MET A 94 35.14 27.54 33.59
N VAL A 95 35.83 26.44 33.30
CA VAL A 95 35.65 25.20 34.07
C VAL A 95 37.05 24.63 34.34
N ARG A 96 37.68 25.17 35.38
CA ARG A 96 38.61 24.43 36.24
C ARG A 96 37.98 24.39 37.63
#